data_AF-A0A7C3W7F9-F1
#
_entry.id   AF-A0A7C3W7F9-F1
#
_cell.length_a   1.000
_cell.length_b   1.000
_cell.length_c   1.000
_cell.angle_alpha   90.00
_cell.angle_beta   90.00
_cell.angle_gamma   90.00
#
_symmetry.space_group_name_H-M   'P 1'
#
loop_
_entity.id
_entity.type
_entity.pdbx_description
1 polymer ?
#
loop_
_entity_poly.entity_id
_entity_poly.type
_entity_poly.pdbx_seq_one_letter_code
_entity_poly.pdbx_strand_id
1 'polypeptide(L)'
;MFTITLDGQGVEVAPGQTVLEAARKLGLDIPTLCYLEKCTPMTSCLVCLVRVSLDGQSRLLPSCATPVAPGMVIESETAEVHDARRTALEMLLSDHVGDCLSPCHRICPLRMNIPVMIRQIETGQLAGAIATVRGALPLPGVLGRLCHAPCENGCRRGTLDQPAAIREMERYVADHDRKQPQPYLPPREAATGKSVLIVGAGPAGLAAADFLLRAGHGCTVADRHDEAGGSLRQEVTAGNLPPEVLASDIEQIRRLGAQFMLRFEVGRDHPLESLVGAYDAVLLTTGELARCKGAPGGLAVTPTGLKVDPVTSQTCLPGVFAAGSAVRPVKQLVRAMSDGVAAAACVHRFFFGAKGSRAGKPFSSVMGRLQEGEVNLFMVGPSPAGRLSPSGGPQAGYSDKEAPLEAARCLHCDCRAAGNCQLQRYSQIYGADPGRFRVQRRRFEQHLQPGDVIFEPGKCIVCGVCVHLTQRASEPLGLTFIGRGFDVRVGAPLNHTLSEGLQKVAAECVEACPTGALAFKTARTGLNLPCHGLAAGPLKCPGCGPD
;
A
#
# COMPACT_ATOMS: atom_id res chain seq x y z
N MET A 1 44.31 -10.02 -5.16
CA MET A 1 42.90 -9.93 -5.58
C MET A 1 42.66 -11.00 -6.64
N PHE A 2 41.44 -11.50 -6.75
CA PHE A 2 41.04 -12.43 -7.81
C PHE A 2 39.63 -12.10 -8.27
N THR A 3 39.23 -12.63 -9.42
CA THR A 3 37.92 -12.37 -10.01
C THR A 3 36.99 -13.55 -9.76
N ILE A 4 35.75 -13.24 -9.42
CA ILE A 4 34.62 -14.19 -9.40
C ILE A 4 33.55 -13.72 -10.38
N THR A 5 32.65 -14.62 -10.77
CA THR A 5 31.51 -14.29 -11.62
C THR A 5 30.24 -14.22 -10.78
N LEU A 6 29.48 -13.15 -10.89
CA LEU A 6 28.21 -12.96 -10.19
C LEU A 6 27.16 -12.46 -11.19
N ASP A 7 26.09 -13.22 -11.41
CA ASP A 7 25.05 -12.95 -12.39
C ASP A 7 25.60 -12.59 -13.78
N GLY A 8 26.61 -13.34 -14.21
CA GLY A 8 27.32 -13.15 -15.49
C GLY A 8 28.33 -12.01 -15.51
N GLN A 9 28.47 -11.24 -14.43
CA GLN A 9 29.41 -10.12 -14.33
C GLN A 9 30.66 -10.50 -13.55
N GLY A 10 31.84 -10.13 -14.04
CA GLY A 10 33.10 -10.31 -13.33
C GLY A 10 33.28 -9.23 -12.25
N VAL A 11 33.69 -9.62 -11.04
CA VAL A 11 34.01 -8.69 -9.95
C VAL A 11 35.32 -9.03 -9.28
N GLU A 12 36.18 -8.02 -9.10
CA GLU A 12 37.43 -8.17 -8.35
C GLU A 12 37.19 -8.13 -6.83
N VAL A 13 37.70 -9.16 -6.18
CA VAL A 13 37.53 -9.39 -4.74
C VAL A 13 38.87 -9.67 -4.05
N ALA A 14 38.91 -9.36 -2.76
CA ALA A 14 40.01 -9.70 -1.88
C ALA A 14 39.67 -10.98 -1.07
N PRO A 15 40.68 -11.79 -0.69
CA PRO A 15 40.49 -12.88 0.24
C PRO A 15 39.79 -12.41 1.53
N GLY A 16 38.83 -13.19 2.02
CA GLY A 16 38.06 -12.87 3.22
C GLY A 16 36.82 -12.01 2.99
N GLN A 17 36.64 -11.41 1.80
CA GLN A 17 35.38 -10.74 1.45
C GLN A 17 34.24 -11.75 1.30
N THR A 18 33.02 -11.34 1.61
CA THR A 18 31.82 -12.15 1.42
C THR A 18 31.22 -11.98 0.03
N VAL A 19 30.40 -12.95 -0.40
CA VAL A 19 29.63 -12.85 -1.65
C VAL A 19 28.72 -11.62 -1.64
N LEU A 20 28.13 -11.27 -0.50
CA LEU A 20 27.30 -10.07 -0.37
C LEU A 20 28.09 -8.77 -0.59
N GLU A 21 29.31 -8.68 -0.06
CA GLU A 21 30.18 -7.53 -0.29
C GLU A 21 30.59 -7.41 -1.76
N ALA A 22 30.84 -8.55 -2.42
CA ALA A 22 31.12 -8.59 -3.85
C ALA A 22 29.90 -8.12 -4.68
N ALA A 23 28.69 -8.56 -4.32
CA ALA A 23 27.45 -8.12 -4.97
C ALA A 23 27.24 -6.60 -4.85
N ARG A 24 27.50 -6.02 -3.67
CA ARG A 24 27.37 -4.59 -3.42
C ARG A 24 28.34 -3.76 -4.28
N LYS A 25 29.55 -4.26 -4.56
CA LYS A 25 30.48 -3.59 -5.49
C LYS A 25 29.92 -3.46 -6.91
N LEU A 26 29.09 -4.41 -7.35
CA LEU A 26 28.40 -4.39 -8.64
C LEU A 26 27.06 -3.62 -8.59
N GLY A 27 26.65 -3.11 -7.42
CA GLY A 27 25.34 -2.50 -7.24
C GLY A 27 24.17 -3.49 -7.27
N LEU A 28 24.44 -4.78 -7.06
CA LEU A 28 23.40 -5.81 -7.02
C LEU A 28 22.76 -5.89 -5.63
N ASP A 29 21.43 -5.85 -5.59
CA ASP A 29 20.63 -5.86 -4.36
C ASP A 29 20.27 -7.28 -3.94
N ILE A 30 21.19 -7.98 -3.25
CA ILE A 30 20.86 -9.25 -2.59
C ILE A 30 20.19 -8.94 -1.25
N PRO A 31 18.93 -9.39 -1.03
CA PRO A 31 18.16 -9.02 0.13
C PRO A 31 18.72 -9.60 1.43
N THR A 32 18.70 -8.81 2.50
CA THR A 32 19.07 -9.23 3.85
C THR A 32 18.10 -8.70 4.89
N LEU A 33 17.74 -9.53 5.88
CA LEU A 33 16.97 -9.09 7.06
C LEU A 33 17.79 -9.12 8.35
N CYS A 34 18.66 -10.11 8.52
CA CYS A 34 19.47 -10.31 9.73
C CYS A 34 20.93 -9.85 9.60
N TYR A 35 21.24 -9.04 8.58
CA TYR A 35 22.60 -8.55 8.33
C TYR A 35 22.69 -7.07 8.70
N LEU A 36 23.71 -6.73 9.47
CA LEU A 36 24.12 -5.35 9.74
C LEU A 36 25.64 -5.31 9.59
N GLU A 37 26.16 -4.38 8.80
CA GLU A 37 27.58 -4.34 8.39
C GLU A 37 28.57 -4.30 9.55
N LYS A 38 28.16 -3.74 10.70
CA LYS A 38 28.98 -3.66 11.91
C LYS A 38 28.90 -4.90 12.81
N CYS A 39 28.12 -5.91 12.43
CA CYS A 39 27.84 -7.12 13.20
C CYS A 39 28.26 -8.37 12.43
N THR A 40 28.58 -9.43 13.18
CA THR A 40 28.85 -10.75 12.60
C THR A 40 27.60 -11.28 11.86
N PRO A 41 27.74 -11.83 10.65
CA PRO A 41 26.61 -12.39 9.91
C PRO A 41 25.94 -13.53 10.68
N MET A 42 24.64 -13.40 10.95
CA MET A 42 23.88 -14.41 11.69
C MET A 42 23.38 -15.58 10.84
N THR A 43 23.24 -15.37 9.53
CA THR A 43 22.66 -16.34 8.57
C THR A 43 21.27 -16.89 8.95
N SER A 44 20.57 -16.29 9.91
CA SER A 44 19.30 -16.81 10.44
C SER A 44 18.09 -16.59 9.53
N CYS A 45 18.07 -15.48 8.77
CA CYS A 45 16.91 -15.16 7.93
C CYS A 45 16.85 -15.90 6.59
N LEU A 46 17.99 -16.40 6.09
CA LEU A 46 18.16 -17.08 4.79
C LEU A 46 17.62 -16.34 3.55
N VAL A 47 17.19 -15.07 3.66
CA VAL A 47 16.72 -14.30 2.50
C VAL A 47 17.87 -13.96 1.55
N CYS A 48 19.11 -13.97 2.02
CA CYS A 48 20.31 -13.71 1.21
C CYS A 48 20.86 -14.93 0.46
N LEU A 49 20.10 -16.02 0.36
CA LEU A 49 20.55 -17.21 -0.36
C LEU A 49 20.86 -16.89 -1.82
N VAL A 50 21.95 -17.49 -2.31
CA VAL A 50 22.39 -17.46 -3.71
C VAL A 50 22.89 -18.86 -4.10
N ARG A 51 22.86 -19.16 -5.39
CA ARG A 51 23.44 -20.38 -5.92
C ARG A 51 24.92 -20.15 -6.17
N VAL A 52 25.78 -20.93 -5.53
CA VAL A 52 27.23 -20.88 -5.69
C VAL A 52 27.69 -22.17 -6.35
N SER A 53 28.37 -22.04 -7.49
CA SER A 53 29.00 -23.13 -8.23
C SER A 53 30.52 -23.03 -8.14
N LEU A 54 31.16 -24.10 -7.69
CA LEU A 54 32.62 -24.23 -7.58
C LEU A 54 33.02 -25.71 -7.72
N ASP A 55 34.08 -26.01 -8.47
CA ASP A 55 34.61 -27.37 -8.66
C ASP A 55 33.56 -28.41 -9.09
N GLY A 56 32.62 -28.01 -9.96
CA GLY A 56 31.55 -28.89 -10.45
C GLY A 56 30.41 -29.17 -9.47
N GLN A 57 30.41 -28.54 -8.29
CA GLN A 57 29.34 -28.63 -7.31
C GLN A 57 28.57 -27.30 -7.23
N SER A 58 27.24 -27.38 -7.13
CA SER A 58 26.35 -26.24 -6.94
C SER A 58 25.57 -26.39 -5.65
N ARG A 59 25.54 -25.34 -4.82
CA ARG A 59 24.82 -25.31 -3.54
C ARG A 59 24.19 -23.94 -3.30
N LEU A 60 23.08 -23.90 -2.56
CA LEU A 60 22.51 -22.66 -2.04
C LEU A 60 23.25 -22.28 -0.75
N LEU A 61 23.85 -21.09 -0.74
CA LEU A 61 24.62 -20.58 0.39
C LEU A 61 24.20 -19.15 0.74
N PRO A 62 24.26 -18.75 2.02
CA PRO A 62 23.94 -17.39 2.43
C PRO A 62 25.06 -16.43 1.99
N SER A 63 24.74 -15.47 1.11
CA SER A 63 25.74 -14.55 0.56
C SER A 63 26.43 -13.70 1.64
N CYS A 64 25.72 -13.41 2.74
CA CYS A 64 26.20 -12.54 3.81
C CYS A 64 27.34 -13.13 4.66
N ALA A 65 27.57 -14.44 4.62
CA ALA A 65 28.60 -15.12 5.40
C ALA A 65 29.54 -15.98 4.55
N THR A 66 29.21 -16.20 3.28
CA THR A 66 30.01 -17.06 2.40
C THR A 66 31.23 -16.28 1.91
N PRO A 67 32.47 -16.68 2.26
CA PRO A 67 33.67 -16.04 1.74
C PRO A 67 33.83 -16.37 0.25
N VAL A 68 34.31 -15.39 -0.51
CA VAL A 68 34.62 -15.57 -1.92
C VAL A 68 35.88 -16.42 -2.10
N ALA A 69 35.88 -17.26 -3.14
CA ALA A 69 37.04 -18.08 -3.53
C ALA A 69 37.27 -18.01 -5.05
N PRO A 70 38.52 -18.21 -5.52
CA PRO A 70 38.82 -18.21 -6.95
C PRO A 70 37.96 -19.23 -7.71
N GLY A 71 37.46 -18.85 -8.89
CA GLY A 71 36.65 -19.73 -9.74
C GLY A 71 35.19 -19.88 -9.32
N MET A 72 34.73 -19.19 -8.26
CA MET A 72 33.31 -19.17 -7.90
C MET A 72 32.46 -18.50 -8.98
N VAL A 73 31.35 -19.15 -9.32
CA VAL A 73 30.26 -18.59 -10.11
C VAL A 73 29.02 -18.50 -9.22
N ILE A 74 28.48 -17.30 -9.09
CA ILE A 74 27.33 -16.99 -8.23
C ILE A 74 26.16 -16.56 -9.09
N GLU A 75 24.99 -17.10 -8.80
CA GLU A 75 23.73 -16.74 -9.46
C GLU A 75 22.69 -16.40 -8.38
N SER A 76 22.15 -15.19 -8.44
CA SER A 76 21.26 -14.63 -7.42
C SER A 76 19.80 -14.50 -7.89
N GLU A 77 19.57 -14.51 -9.20
CA GLU A 77 18.26 -14.29 -9.82
C GLU A 77 17.72 -15.51 -10.59
N THR A 78 17.90 -16.71 -10.02
CA THR A 78 17.34 -17.95 -10.57
C THR A 78 16.01 -18.31 -9.93
N ALA A 79 15.19 -19.11 -10.62
CA ALA A 79 13.93 -19.62 -10.08
C ALA A 79 14.11 -20.41 -8.77
N GLU A 80 15.18 -21.21 -8.67
CA GLU A 80 15.55 -21.95 -7.46
C GLU A 80 15.87 -21.01 -6.30
N VAL A 81 16.68 -19.97 -6.54
CA VAL A 81 17.02 -18.98 -5.51
C VAL A 81 15.77 -18.22 -5.06
N HIS A 82 14.91 -17.80 -5.99
CA HIS A 82 13.67 -17.11 -5.68
C HIS A 82 12.72 -18.00 -4.85
N ASP A 83 12.60 -19.28 -5.17
CA ASP A 83 11.76 -20.22 -4.40
C ASP A 83 12.32 -20.48 -2.98
N ALA A 84 13.66 -20.59 -2.86
CA ALA A 84 14.31 -20.72 -1.56
C ALA A 84 14.11 -19.46 -0.69
N ARG A 85 14.29 -18.26 -1.27
CA ARG A 85 14.04 -16.98 -0.58
C ARG A 85 12.58 -16.83 -0.18
N ARG A 86 11.63 -17.19 -1.05
CA ARG A 86 10.20 -17.21 -0.75
C ARG A 86 9.91 -18.13 0.43
N THR A 87 10.42 -19.36 0.40
CA THR A 87 10.24 -20.35 1.47
C THR A 87 10.80 -19.84 2.79
N ALA A 88 11.97 -19.21 2.79
CA ALA A 88 12.54 -18.58 3.99
C ALA A 88 11.62 -17.48 4.56
N LEU A 89 11.10 -16.59 3.71
CA LEU A 89 10.16 -15.54 4.13
C LEU A 89 8.86 -16.12 4.72
N GLU A 90 8.31 -17.16 4.11
CA GLU A 90 7.09 -17.83 4.59
C GLU A 90 7.31 -18.52 5.94
N MET A 91 8.50 -19.09 6.19
CA MET A 91 8.89 -19.60 7.49
C MET A 91 9.01 -18.48 8.53
N LEU A 92 9.61 -17.34 8.18
CA LEU A 92 9.68 -16.18 9.08
C LEU A 92 8.29 -15.61 9.41
N LEU A 93 7.33 -15.76 8.49
CA LEU A 93 5.95 -15.30 8.64
C LEU A 93 5.06 -16.29 9.41
N SER A 94 5.47 -17.55 9.59
CA SER A 94 4.59 -18.58 10.16
C SER A 94 4.07 -18.21 11.55
N ASP A 95 4.93 -17.63 12.39
CA ASP A 95 4.61 -17.17 13.74
C ASP A 95 4.35 -15.65 13.83
N HIS A 96 4.26 -14.96 12.69
CA HIS A 96 4.10 -13.51 12.67
C HIS A 96 2.69 -13.08 13.12
N VAL A 97 2.60 -12.38 14.25
CA VAL A 97 1.36 -11.84 14.81
C VAL A 97 1.31 -10.33 14.66
N GLY A 98 0.50 -9.87 13.71
CA GLY A 98 0.19 -8.46 13.50
C GLY A 98 -0.30 -8.23 12.07
N ASP A 99 -1.14 -7.21 11.87
CA ASP A 99 -1.51 -6.79 10.52
C ASP A 99 -0.39 -5.93 9.92
N CYS A 100 0.14 -6.26 8.72
CA CYS A 100 1.07 -5.33 8.06
C CYS A 100 0.35 -4.06 7.59
N LEU A 101 -0.90 -4.22 7.14
CA LEU A 101 -1.79 -3.15 6.75
C LEU A 101 -3.07 -3.27 7.57
N SER A 102 -3.50 -2.17 8.20
CA SER A 102 -4.65 -2.20 9.09
C SER A 102 -5.91 -2.70 8.38
N PRO A 103 -6.87 -3.31 9.11
CA PRO A 103 -8.11 -3.79 8.53
C PRO A 103 -8.88 -2.73 7.74
N CYS A 104 -8.97 -1.49 8.26
CA CYS A 104 -9.66 -0.38 7.59
C CYS A 104 -8.97 0.02 6.27
N HIS A 105 -7.64 0.03 6.21
CA HIS A 105 -6.88 0.28 4.99
C HIS A 105 -7.04 -0.87 3.96
N ARG A 106 -6.99 -2.12 4.42
CA ARG A 106 -7.11 -3.31 3.54
C ARG A 106 -8.52 -3.56 3.01
N ILE A 107 -9.56 -3.13 3.70
CA ILE A 107 -10.93 -3.34 3.22
C ILE A 107 -11.38 -2.19 2.30
N CYS A 108 -10.79 -1.00 2.44
CA CYS A 108 -11.07 0.14 1.56
C CYS A 108 -10.70 -0.20 0.10
N PRO A 109 -11.66 -0.17 -0.85
CA PRO A 109 -11.35 -0.43 -2.26
C PRO A 109 -10.37 0.58 -2.88
N LEU A 110 -10.32 1.80 -2.35
CA LEU A 110 -9.38 2.85 -2.76
C LEU A 110 -8.06 2.84 -1.95
N ARG A 111 -7.89 1.91 -1.01
CA ARG A 111 -6.64 1.76 -0.21
C ARG A 111 -6.25 3.03 0.55
N MET A 112 -7.24 3.76 1.06
CA MET A 112 -7.00 4.95 1.87
C MET A 112 -6.20 4.60 3.13
N ASN A 113 -5.13 5.36 3.41
CA ASN A 113 -4.33 5.21 4.64
C ASN A 113 -5.04 5.88 5.83
N ILE A 114 -6.14 5.26 6.25
CA ILE A 114 -7.02 5.74 7.32
C ILE A 114 -6.27 5.95 8.65
N PRO A 115 -5.37 5.04 9.11
CA PRO A 115 -4.63 5.28 10.35
C PRO A 115 -3.81 6.56 10.35
N VAL A 116 -3.14 6.87 9.23
CA VAL A 116 -2.37 8.13 9.09
C VAL A 116 -3.30 9.34 9.12
N MET A 117 -4.41 9.31 8.38
CA MET A 117 -5.40 10.39 8.41
C MET A 117 -5.94 10.64 9.82
N ILE A 118 -6.33 9.59 10.54
CA ILE A 118 -6.83 9.71 11.92
C ILE A 118 -5.77 10.35 12.83
N ARG A 119 -4.51 9.90 12.78
CA ARG A 119 -3.43 10.52 13.56
C ARG A 119 -3.22 12.00 13.24
N GLN A 120 -3.32 12.35 11.95
CA GLN A 120 -3.22 13.74 11.51
C GLN A 120 -4.38 14.59 12.03
N ILE A 121 -5.61 14.06 12.04
CA ILE A 121 -6.77 14.74 12.64
C ILE A 121 -6.58 14.90 14.15
N GLU A 122 -6.21 13.83 14.86
CA GLU A 122 -5.97 13.82 16.31
C GLU A 122 -4.94 14.87 16.74
N THR A 123 -3.90 15.07 15.92
CA THR A 123 -2.81 16.04 16.17
C THR A 123 -3.00 17.40 15.51
N GLY A 124 -4.16 17.66 14.89
CA GLY A 124 -4.48 18.94 14.24
C GLY A 124 -3.73 19.21 12.92
N GLN A 125 -3.04 18.23 12.35
CA GLN A 125 -2.28 18.33 11.10
C GLN A 125 -3.18 18.22 9.85
N LEU A 126 -4.15 19.12 9.70
CA LEU A 126 -5.18 19.03 8.64
C LEU A 126 -4.62 19.15 7.21
N ALA A 127 -3.54 19.91 7.01
CA ALA A 127 -2.85 19.97 5.71
C ALA A 127 -2.27 18.61 5.30
N GLY A 128 -1.72 17.85 6.27
CA GLY A 128 -1.27 16.49 6.05
C GLY A 128 -2.45 15.53 5.85
N ALA A 129 -3.54 15.70 6.61
CA ALA A 129 -4.74 14.88 6.51
C ALA A 129 -5.35 14.94 5.10
N ILE A 130 -5.49 16.13 4.53
CA ILE A 130 -6.03 16.27 3.17
C ILE A 130 -5.09 15.68 2.11
N ALA A 131 -3.77 15.82 2.27
CA ALA A 131 -2.80 15.18 1.38
C ALA A 131 -2.95 13.65 1.39
N THR A 132 -3.13 13.04 2.58
CA THR A 132 -3.42 11.61 2.72
C THR A 132 -4.75 11.24 2.05
N VAL A 133 -5.81 12.02 2.28
CA VAL A 133 -7.15 11.81 1.70
C VAL A 133 -7.11 11.88 0.18
N ARG A 134 -6.62 12.97 -0.39
CA ARG A 134 -6.53 13.18 -1.85
C ARG A 134 -5.49 12.28 -2.51
N GLY A 135 -4.57 11.71 -1.74
CA GLY A 135 -3.66 10.66 -2.20
C GLY A 135 -4.41 9.41 -2.70
N ALA A 136 -5.55 9.07 -2.08
CA ALA A 136 -6.33 7.86 -2.39
C ALA A 136 -7.75 8.14 -2.92
N LEU A 137 -8.43 9.17 -2.43
CA LEU A 137 -9.83 9.47 -2.71
C LEU A 137 -9.94 10.53 -3.82
N PRO A 138 -10.45 10.19 -5.02
CA PRO A 138 -10.53 11.13 -6.14
C PRO A 138 -11.62 12.19 -5.96
N LEU A 139 -12.73 11.85 -5.29
CA LEU A 139 -13.85 12.75 -4.98
C LEU A 139 -14.13 12.69 -3.46
N PRO A 140 -13.29 13.29 -2.61
CA PRO A 140 -13.38 13.12 -1.16
C PRO A 140 -14.63 13.76 -0.55
N GLY A 141 -15.12 14.88 -1.09
CA GLY A 141 -16.36 15.51 -0.63
C GLY A 141 -17.59 14.64 -0.87
N VAL A 142 -17.63 13.98 -2.03
CA VAL A 142 -18.66 12.99 -2.39
C VAL A 142 -18.53 11.73 -1.53
N LEU A 143 -17.32 11.16 -1.40
CA LEU A 143 -17.10 9.91 -0.67
C LEU A 143 -17.39 10.07 0.84
N GLY A 144 -17.04 11.21 1.45
CA GLY A 144 -17.37 11.50 2.84
C GLY A 144 -18.88 11.54 3.13
N ARG A 145 -19.75 11.59 2.11
CA ARG A 145 -21.21 11.58 2.26
C ARG A 145 -21.85 10.27 1.82
N LEU A 146 -21.41 9.73 0.69
CA LEU A 146 -22.08 8.61 0.02
C LEU A 146 -21.36 7.26 0.16
N CYS A 147 -20.11 7.26 0.66
CA CYS A 147 -19.40 6.00 0.87
C CYS A 147 -20.17 5.11 1.85
N HIS A 148 -20.21 3.81 1.54
CA HIS A 148 -20.85 2.80 2.39
C HIS A 148 -19.94 2.36 3.54
N ALA A 149 -18.85 3.10 3.76
CA ALA A 149 -17.88 2.92 4.84
C ALA A 149 -17.44 1.46 5.08
N PRO A 150 -16.99 0.70 4.06
CA PRO A 150 -16.54 -0.68 4.28
C PRO A 150 -15.38 -0.75 5.28
N CYS A 151 -14.60 0.33 5.41
CA CYS A 151 -13.56 0.51 6.42
C CYS A 151 -14.05 0.40 7.86
N GLU A 152 -15.27 0.87 8.15
CA GLU A 152 -15.88 0.80 9.48
C GLU A 152 -16.27 -0.64 9.85
N ASN A 153 -16.72 -1.44 8.87
CA ASN A 153 -17.03 -2.87 9.07
C ASN A 153 -15.79 -3.70 9.46
N GLY A 154 -14.60 -3.26 9.06
CA GLY A 154 -13.34 -3.91 9.42
C GLY A 154 -12.70 -3.35 10.70
N CYS A 155 -13.25 -2.28 11.30
CA CYS A 155 -12.62 -1.60 12.42
C CYS A 155 -12.58 -2.49 13.67
N ARG A 156 -11.39 -2.72 14.24
CA ARG A 156 -11.23 -3.55 15.45
C ARG A 156 -11.96 -2.99 16.66
N ARG A 157 -12.17 -1.68 16.74
CA ARG A 157 -12.93 -1.04 17.81
C ARG A 157 -14.40 -1.49 17.84
N GLY A 158 -14.95 -1.91 16.69
CA GLY A 158 -16.31 -2.43 16.59
C GLY A 158 -16.56 -3.73 17.35
N THR A 159 -15.52 -4.43 17.83
CA THR A 159 -15.69 -5.59 18.73
C THR A 159 -15.77 -5.19 20.20
N LEU A 160 -15.53 -3.92 20.53
CA LEU A 160 -15.66 -3.36 21.89
C LEU A 160 -16.95 -2.59 22.05
N ASP A 161 -17.13 -1.56 21.22
CA ASP A 161 -18.28 -0.67 21.25
C ASP A 161 -18.78 -0.40 19.82
N GLN A 162 -18.38 0.71 19.22
CA GLN A 162 -18.74 1.09 17.86
C GLN A 162 -17.47 1.38 17.07
N PRO A 163 -17.44 1.13 15.75
CA PRO A 163 -16.30 1.49 14.93
C PRO A 163 -16.03 3.00 15.00
N ALA A 164 -14.78 3.39 14.75
CA ALA A 164 -14.44 4.80 14.56
C ALA A 164 -15.25 5.36 13.38
N ALA A 165 -15.71 6.60 13.48
CA ALA A 165 -16.49 7.26 12.42
C ALA A 165 -15.62 7.75 11.26
N ILE A 166 -14.99 6.80 10.58
CA ILE A 166 -14.01 7.03 9.52
C ILE A 166 -14.60 7.88 8.40
N ARG A 167 -15.81 7.60 7.94
CA ARG A 167 -16.43 8.38 6.85
C ARG A 167 -16.69 9.83 7.25
N GLU A 168 -17.14 10.07 8.49
CA GLU A 168 -17.37 11.43 8.98
C GLU A 168 -16.06 12.19 9.20
N MET A 169 -14.98 11.51 9.59
CA MET A 169 -13.63 12.09 9.63
C MET A 169 -13.09 12.41 8.23
N GLU A 170 -13.29 11.54 7.23
CA GLU A 170 -12.96 11.81 5.82
C GLU A 170 -13.72 13.05 5.31
N ARG A 171 -15.02 13.13 5.63
CA ARG A 171 -15.86 14.29 5.31
C ARG A 171 -15.35 15.56 5.96
N TYR A 172 -15.02 15.52 7.25
CA TYR A 172 -14.50 16.67 7.98
C TYR A 172 -13.24 17.24 7.30
N VAL A 173 -12.28 16.38 6.96
CA VAL A 173 -11.05 16.79 6.26
C VAL A 173 -11.37 17.41 4.89
N ALA A 174 -12.26 16.79 4.11
CA ALA A 174 -12.65 17.29 2.80
C ALA A 174 -13.39 18.64 2.88
N ASP A 175 -14.33 18.79 3.82
CA ASP A 175 -15.10 20.01 4.03
C ASP A 175 -14.23 21.15 4.57
N HIS A 176 -13.23 20.85 5.40
CA HIS A 176 -12.24 21.82 5.87
C HIS A 176 -11.36 22.34 4.73
N ASP A 177 -10.84 21.44 3.88
CA ASP A 177 -10.01 21.82 2.72
C ASP A 177 -10.78 22.66 1.69
N ARG A 178 -12.02 22.28 1.38
CA ARG A 178 -12.88 23.02 0.45
C ARG A 178 -13.13 24.47 0.85
N LYS A 179 -13.12 24.76 2.15
CA LYS A 179 -13.32 26.12 2.69
C LYS A 179 -12.04 26.96 2.67
N GLN A 180 -10.88 26.36 2.38
CA GLN A 180 -9.62 27.10 2.29
C GLN A 180 -9.59 27.99 1.04
N PRO A 181 -8.88 29.12 1.08
CA PRO A 181 -8.70 29.97 -0.11
C PRO A 181 -8.06 29.23 -1.28
N GLN A 182 -7.20 28.27 -0.97
CA GLN A 182 -6.54 27.41 -1.95
C GLN A 182 -6.65 25.94 -1.51
N PRO A 183 -7.75 25.26 -1.87
CA PRO A 183 -7.92 23.84 -1.58
C PRO A 183 -6.80 23.01 -2.20
N TYR A 184 -6.40 21.96 -1.50
CA TYR A 184 -5.26 21.11 -1.83
C TYR A 184 -5.41 20.46 -3.21
N LEU A 185 -4.42 20.73 -4.07
CA LEU A 185 -4.31 20.12 -5.39
C LEU A 185 -3.17 19.07 -5.35
N PRO A 186 -3.45 17.79 -5.64
CA PRO A 186 -2.41 16.78 -5.71
C PRO A 186 -1.30 17.14 -6.70
N PRO A 187 -0.04 16.81 -6.40
CA PRO A 187 1.05 17.02 -7.35
C PRO A 187 0.85 16.15 -8.61
N ARG A 188 1.37 16.65 -9.73
CA ARG A 188 1.41 15.94 -11.01
C ARG A 188 2.85 15.57 -11.33
N GLU A 189 3.04 14.35 -11.82
CA GLU A 189 4.27 13.91 -12.43
C GLU A 189 4.56 14.70 -13.72
N ALA A 190 5.80 14.59 -14.21
CA ALA A 190 6.21 15.22 -15.46
C ALA A 190 5.29 14.81 -16.62
N ALA A 191 5.01 15.75 -17.51
CA ALA A 191 4.15 15.50 -18.66
C ALA A 191 4.70 14.36 -19.53
N THR A 192 3.88 13.35 -19.74
CA THR A 192 4.25 12.15 -20.51
C THR A 192 4.11 12.33 -22.02
N GLY A 193 3.44 13.42 -22.45
CA GLY A 193 3.04 13.64 -23.84
C GLY A 193 1.89 12.74 -24.31
N LYS A 194 1.35 11.87 -23.45
CA LYS A 194 0.25 10.95 -23.78
C LYS A 194 -1.12 11.53 -23.44
N SER A 195 -2.09 11.20 -24.28
CA SER A 195 -3.47 11.72 -24.24
C SER A 195 -4.50 10.60 -24.06
N VAL A 196 -5.51 10.83 -23.23
CA VAL A 196 -6.58 9.87 -22.94
C VAL A 196 -7.95 10.53 -23.09
N LEU A 197 -8.82 9.92 -23.90
CA LEU A 197 -10.25 10.23 -23.92
C LEU A 197 -11.00 9.34 -22.94
N ILE A 198 -11.68 9.94 -21.97
CA ILE A 198 -12.49 9.24 -20.97
C ILE A 198 -13.96 9.49 -21.31
N VAL A 199 -14.69 8.45 -21.66
CA VAL A 199 -16.10 8.54 -22.07
C VAL A 199 -17.00 8.21 -20.88
N GLY A 200 -17.69 9.23 -20.38
CA GLY A 200 -18.55 9.22 -19.20
C GLY A 200 -17.93 9.97 -18.02
N ALA A 201 -18.51 11.12 -17.66
CA ALA A 201 -18.14 11.96 -16.52
C ALA A 201 -18.82 11.53 -15.20
N GLY A 202 -19.04 10.23 -15.03
CA GLY A 202 -19.54 9.64 -13.78
C GLY A 202 -18.42 9.30 -12.79
N PRO A 203 -18.73 8.64 -11.66
CA PRO A 203 -17.76 8.29 -10.62
C PRO A 203 -16.48 7.61 -11.12
N ALA A 204 -16.63 6.59 -11.99
CA ALA A 204 -15.49 5.84 -12.50
C ALA A 204 -14.61 6.67 -13.43
N GLY A 205 -15.21 7.46 -14.33
CA GLY A 205 -14.48 8.30 -15.28
C GLY A 205 -13.77 9.47 -14.60
N LEU A 206 -14.43 10.15 -13.67
CA LEU A 206 -13.82 11.21 -12.85
C LEU A 206 -12.66 10.67 -12.00
N ALA A 207 -12.84 9.49 -11.40
CA ALA A 207 -11.75 8.83 -10.66
C ALA A 207 -10.55 8.46 -11.55
N ALA A 208 -10.81 7.96 -12.76
CA ALA A 208 -9.75 7.66 -13.72
C ALA A 208 -9.01 8.93 -14.17
N ALA A 209 -9.75 10.02 -14.43
CA ALA A 209 -9.20 11.31 -14.82
C ALA A 209 -8.23 11.87 -13.77
N ASP A 210 -8.63 11.88 -12.48
CA ASP A 210 -7.79 12.35 -11.37
C ASP A 210 -6.42 11.65 -11.36
N PHE A 211 -6.41 10.31 -11.44
CA PHE A 211 -5.17 9.55 -11.36
C PHE A 211 -4.33 9.62 -12.64
N LEU A 212 -4.93 9.67 -13.83
CA LEU A 212 -4.19 9.84 -15.09
C LEU A 212 -3.53 11.21 -15.19
N LEU A 213 -4.22 12.28 -14.76
CA LEU A 213 -3.67 13.64 -14.73
C LEU A 213 -2.50 13.77 -13.76
N ARG A 214 -2.62 13.14 -12.58
CA ARG A 214 -1.55 13.04 -11.58
C ARG A 214 -0.34 12.29 -12.12
N ALA A 215 -0.55 11.29 -12.97
CA ALA A 215 0.53 10.56 -13.64
C ALA A 215 1.13 11.28 -14.85
N GLY A 216 0.73 12.54 -15.12
CA GLY A 216 1.31 13.36 -16.18
C GLY A 216 0.68 13.14 -17.57
N HIS A 217 -0.47 12.47 -17.66
CA HIS A 217 -1.20 12.34 -18.93
C HIS A 217 -2.16 13.52 -19.16
N GLY A 218 -2.41 13.86 -20.42
CA GLY A 218 -3.50 14.75 -20.80
C GLY A 218 -4.83 13.98 -20.83
N CYS A 219 -5.88 14.53 -20.22
CA CYS A 219 -7.18 13.88 -20.14
C CYS A 219 -8.29 14.78 -20.70
N THR A 220 -9.10 14.23 -21.60
CA THR A 220 -10.37 14.79 -22.02
C THR A 220 -11.50 13.91 -21.51
N VAL A 221 -12.41 14.46 -20.72
CA VAL A 221 -13.58 13.76 -20.18
C VAL A 221 -14.80 14.16 -20.99
N ALA A 222 -15.35 13.22 -21.74
CA ALA A 222 -16.54 13.43 -22.55
C ALA A 222 -17.80 12.90 -21.86
N ASP A 223 -18.92 13.59 -21.96
CA ASP A 223 -20.21 13.12 -21.43
C ASP A 223 -21.36 13.55 -22.35
N ARG A 224 -22.38 12.69 -22.46
CA ARG A 224 -23.58 12.96 -23.27
C ARG A 224 -24.47 14.05 -22.66
N HIS A 225 -24.37 14.29 -21.36
CA HIS A 225 -25.13 15.31 -20.67
C HIS A 225 -24.41 16.67 -20.72
N ASP A 226 -25.13 17.73 -20.37
CA ASP A 226 -24.64 19.09 -20.35
C ASP A 226 -23.85 19.46 -19.09
N GLU A 227 -23.84 18.59 -18.08
CA GLU A 227 -23.05 18.73 -16.86
C GLU A 227 -22.37 17.41 -16.47
N ALA A 228 -21.15 17.52 -15.92
CA ALA A 228 -20.41 16.39 -15.36
C ALA A 228 -20.99 15.91 -14.01
N GLY A 229 -20.81 14.63 -13.70
CA GLY A 229 -21.23 14.00 -12.44
C GLY A 229 -21.94 12.65 -12.64
N GLY A 230 -22.49 12.40 -13.83
CA GLY A 230 -23.20 11.15 -14.15
C GLY A 230 -24.28 10.82 -13.11
N SER A 231 -24.29 9.59 -12.61
CA SER A 231 -25.26 9.15 -11.60
C SER A 231 -25.22 9.95 -10.30
N LEU A 232 -24.09 10.59 -9.94
CA LEU A 232 -24.00 11.46 -8.76
C LEU A 232 -24.88 12.71 -8.88
N ARG A 233 -25.07 13.20 -10.10
CA ARG A 233 -25.91 14.36 -10.39
C ARG A 233 -27.36 13.97 -10.69
N GLN A 234 -27.54 12.83 -11.35
CA GLN A 234 -28.85 12.41 -11.87
C GLN A 234 -29.69 11.62 -10.88
N GLU A 235 -29.06 10.83 -10.01
CA GLU A 235 -29.75 9.83 -9.19
C GLU A 235 -29.68 10.14 -7.69
N VAL A 236 -28.74 11.00 -7.26
CA VAL A 236 -28.57 11.35 -5.84
C VAL A 236 -29.30 12.65 -5.53
N THR A 237 -30.06 12.65 -4.44
CA THR A 237 -30.79 13.83 -3.98
C THR A 237 -29.85 14.88 -3.36
N ALA A 238 -30.20 16.16 -3.49
CA ALA A 238 -29.44 17.27 -2.92
C ALA A 238 -29.27 17.17 -1.38
N GLY A 239 -30.22 16.51 -0.70
CA GLY A 239 -30.11 16.24 0.73
C GLY A 239 -29.01 15.23 1.08
N ASN A 240 -28.68 14.28 0.18
CA ASN A 240 -27.59 13.32 0.41
C ASN A 240 -26.25 13.82 -0.13
N LEU A 241 -26.27 14.54 -1.26
CA LEU A 241 -25.10 15.16 -1.86
C LEU A 241 -25.45 16.58 -2.30
N PRO A 242 -25.02 17.61 -1.55
CA PRO A 242 -25.24 18.99 -1.95
C PRO A 242 -24.54 19.30 -3.30
N PRO A 243 -25.21 19.97 -4.26
CA PRO A 243 -24.66 20.22 -5.59
C PRO A 243 -23.30 20.91 -5.59
N GLU A 244 -23.06 21.81 -4.63
CA GLU A 244 -21.81 22.54 -4.47
C GLU A 244 -20.64 21.66 -4.00
N VAL A 245 -20.93 20.54 -3.31
CA VAL A 245 -19.91 19.55 -2.95
C VAL A 245 -19.46 18.81 -4.20
N LEU A 246 -20.40 18.35 -5.02
CA LEU A 246 -20.09 17.67 -6.29
C LEU A 246 -19.35 18.60 -7.25
N ALA A 247 -19.81 19.84 -7.38
CA ALA A 247 -19.16 20.86 -8.21
C ALA A 247 -17.72 21.12 -7.76
N SER A 248 -17.48 21.22 -6.46
CA SER A 248 -16.14 21.43 -5.91
C SER A 248 -15.19 20.27 -6.24
N ASP A 249 -15.63 19.02 -6.07
CA ASP A 249 -14.78 17.85 -6.38
C ASP A 249 -14.47 17.77 -7.89
N ILE A 250 -15.45 18.06 -8.76
CA ILE A 250 -15.23 18.12 -10.22
C ILE A 250 -14.28 19.26 -10.58
N GLU A 251 -14.39 20.42 -9.91
CA GLU A 251 -13.51 21.55 -10.17
C GLU A 251 -12.06 21.25 -9.81
N GLN A 252 -11.79 20.45 -8.77
CA GLN A 252 -10.42 20.00 -8.49
C GLN A 252 -9.84 19.19 -9.65
N ILE A 253 -10.65 18.36 -10.32
CA ILE A 253 -10.22 17.60 -11.51
C ILE A 253 -9.97 18.53 -12.71
N ARG A 254 -10.80 19.57 -12.89
CA ARG A 254 -10.55 20.62 -13.88
C ARG A 254 -9.24 21.37 -13.59
N ARG A 255 -9.00 21.76 -12.33
CA ARG A 255 -7.74 22.40 -11.87
C ARG A 255 -6.51 21.52 -12.07
N LEU A 256 -6.65 20.18 -11.98
CA LEU A 256 -5.58 19.24 -12.35
C LEU A 256 -5.27 19.24 -13.84
N GLY A 257 -6.16 19.76 -14.69
CA GLY A 257 -5.96 19.90 -16.13
C GLY A 257 -6.93 19.08 -16.99
N ALA A 258 -7.99 18.51 -16.42
CA ALA A 258 -9.01 17.84 -17.23
C ALA A 258 -9.72 18.83 -18.16
N GLN A 259 -9.83 18.47 -19.44
CA GLN A 259 -10.74 19.12 -20.37
C GLN A 259 -12.09 18.39 -20.35
N PHE A 260 -13.19 19.12 -20.46
CA PHE A 260 -14.54 18.54 -20.47
C PHE A 260 -15.23 18.80 -21.80
N MET A 261 -15.68 17.72 -22.45
CA MET A 261 -16.48 17.75 -23.68
C MET A 261 -17.89 17.27 -23.36
N LEU A 262 -18.78 18.20 -23.06
CA LEU A 262 -20.16 17.91 -22.67
C LEU A 262 -21.07 17.88 -23.91
N ARG A 263 -22.25 17.26 -23.80
CA ARG A 263 -23.17 17.01 -24.92
C ARG A 263 -22.51 16.22 -26.06
N PHE A 264 -21.63 15.29 -25.70
CA PHE A 264 -20.86 14.47 -26.63
C PHE A 264 -21.21 12.99 -26.44
N GLU A 265 -21.85 12.38 -27.44
CA GLU A 265 -22.27 10.97 -27.40
C GLU A 265 -21.44 10.10 -28.37
N VAL A 266 -20.60 9.24 -27.79
CA VAL A 266 -19.79 8.27 -28.55
C VAL A 266 -20.68 7.16 -29.12
N GLY A 267 -20.48 6.82 -30.39
CA GLY A 267 -21.22 5.80 -31.12
C GLY A 267 -22.40 6.33 -31.93
N ARG A 268 -22.94 7.52 -31.61
CA ARG A 268 -23.95 8.19 -32.43
C ARG A 268 -23.34 9.28 -33.30
N ASP A 269 -22.73 10.27 -32.67
CA ASP A 269 -22.19 11.46 -33.36
C ASP A 269 -20.71 11.26 -33.75
N HIS A 270 -20.02 10.37 -33.03
CA HIS A 270 -18.60 10.09 -33.21
C HIS A 270 -18.32 8.57 -33.13
N PRO A 271 -17.96 7.91 -34.25
CA PRO A 271 -17.65 6.48 -34.25
C PRO A 271 -16.37 6.20 -33.45
N LEU A 272 -16.34 5.08 -32.71
CA LEU A 272 -15.26 4.75 -31.78
C LEU A 272 -13.89 4.67 -32.49
N GLU A 273 -13.89 4.16 -33.72
CA GLU A 273 -12.71 4.00 -34.57
C GLU A 273 -12.03 5.36 -34.86
N SER A 274 -12.83 6.43 -35.03
CA SER A 274 -12.30 7.77 -35.24
C SER A 274 -11.61 8.35 -33.99
N LEU A 275 -12.01 7.90 -32.80
CA LEU A 275 -11.48 8.38 -31.52
C LEU A 275 -10.17 7.70 -31.16
N VAL A 276 -10.00 6.43 -31.54
CA VAL A 276 -8.74 5.67 -31.36
C VAL A 276 -7.58 6.28 -32.16
N GLY A 277 -7.87 7.01 -33.25
CA GLY A 277 -6.84 7.74 -34.02
C GLY A 277 -6.50 9.12 -33.47
N ALA A 278 -7.35 9.72 -32.64
CA ALA A 278 -7.18 11.09 -32.14
C ALA A 278 -6.54 11.15 -30.75
N TYR A 279 -6.59 10.06 -29.98
CA TYR A 279 -6.05 9.96 -28.63
C TYR A 279 -5.18 8.70 -28.51
N ASP A 280 -4.15 8.73 -27.65
CA ASP A 280 -3.29 7.55 -27.44
C ASP A 280 -4.04 6.38 -26.76
N ALA A 281 -5.11 6.67 -26.01
CA ALA A 281 -6.00 5.67 -25.44
C ALA A 281 -7.44 6.20 -25.24
N VAL A 282 -8.41 5.29 -25.25
CA VAL A 282 -9.82 5.57 -24.94
C VAL A 282 -10.26 4.71 -23.75
N LEU A 283 -10.87 5.33 -22.74
CA LEU A 283 -11.42 4.65 -21.57
C LEU A 283 -12.94 4.84 -21.49
N LEU A 284 -13.67 3.73 -21.58
CA LEU A 284 -15.13 3.70 -21.55
C LEU A 284 -15.64 3.49 -20.11
N THR A 285 -16.33 4.50 -19.58
CA THR A 285 -16.96 4.52 -18.25
C THR A 285 -18.42 4.99 -18.34
N THR A 286 -19.11 4.58 -19.40
CA THR A 286 -20.43 5.09 -19.84
C THR A 286 -21.62 4.70 -18.95
N GLY A 287 -21.39 4.00 -17.85
CA GLY A 287 -22.47 3.44 -17.03
C GLY A 287 -23.03 2.14 -17.62
N GLU A 288 -24.16 1.67 -17.09
CA GLU A 288 -24.76 0.39 -17.51
C GLU A 288 -25.16 0.40 -19.00
N LEU A 289 -24.72 -0.61 -19.75
CA LEU A 289 -25.01 -0.73 -21.19
C LEU A 289 -26.50 -0.84 -21.51
N ALA A 290 -27.34 -1.39 -20.61
CA ALA A 290 -28.79 -1.42 -20.81
C ALA A 290 -29.40 -0.01 -20.94
N ARG A 291 -28.70 1.02 -20.43
CA ARG A 291 -29.05 2.44 -20.53
C ARG A 291 -28.33 3.14 -21.70
N CYS A 292 -27.60 2.38 -22.52
CA CYS A 292 -26.93 2.79 -23.74
C CYS A 292 -27.59 2.05 -24.91
N LYS A 293 -27.68 2.65 -26.10
CA LYS A 293 -28.32 2.02 -27.28
C LYS A 293 -27.42 0.95 -27.93
N GLY A 294 -26.92 -0.01 -27.14
CA GLY A 294 -25.97 -1.05 -27.57
C GLY A 294 -24.50 -0.68 -27.30
N ALA A 295 -23.59 -1.62 -27.57
CA ALA A 295 -22.15 -1.40 -27.45
C ALA A 295 -21.63 -0.60 -28.66
N PRO A 296 -20.82 0.46 -28.44
CA PRO A 296 -20.27 1.22 -29.54
C PRO A 296 -19.20 0.41 -30.31
N GLY A 297 -19.15 0.56 -31.64
CA GLY A 297 -17.98 0.24 -32.47
C GLY A 297 -17.47 -1.21 -32.42
N GLY A 298 -18.33 -2.22 -32.59
CA GLY A 298 -17.90 -3.62 -32.72
C GLY A 298 -17.31 -4.25 -31.45
N LEU A 299 -17.47 -3.61 -30.29
CA LEU A 299 -16.99 -4.14 -29.01
C LEU A 299 -17.73 -5.41 -28.59
N ALA A 300 -16.97 -6.41 -28.15
CA ALA A 300 -17.54 -7.61 -27.57
C ALA A 300 -18.27 -7.30 -26.25
N VAL A 301 -19.43 -7.92 -26.06
CA VAL A 301 -20.26 -7.79 -24.85
C VAL A 301 -20.42 -9.12 -24.14
N THR A 302 -20.72 -9.04 -22.85
CA THR A 302 -21.16 -10.13 -21.98
C THR A 302 -22.57 -9.81 -21.47
N PRO A 303 -23.28 -10.74 -20.81
CA PRO A 303 -24.60 -10.46 -20.24
C PRO A 303 -24.62 -9.29 -19.24
N THR A 304 -23.46 -8.92 -18.66
CA THR A 304 -23.37 -7.88 -17.63
C THR A 304 -22.82 -6.54 -18.13
N GLY A 305 -22.26 -6.48 -19.34
CA GLY A 305 -21.58 -5.28 -19.85
C GLY A 305 -20.50 -5.58 -20.88
N LEU A 306 -19.65 -4.59 -21.17
CA LEU A 306 -18.53 -4.71 -22.11
C LEU A 306 -17.55 -5.81 -21.66
N LYS A 307 -17.13 -6.65 -22.61
CA LYS A 307 -16.11 -7.66 -22.36
C LYS A 307 -14.73 -6.99 -22.31
N VAL A 308 -14.01 -7.21 -21.21
CA VAL A 308 -12.63 -6.77 -21.05
C VAL A 308 -11.75 -7.90 -20.54
N ASP A 309 -10.46 -7.81 -20.80
CA ASP A 309 -9.46 -8.61 -20.11
C ASP A 309 -9.45 -8.23 -18.60
N PRO A 310 -9.61 -9.20 -17.68
CA PRO A 310 -9.70 -8.91 -16.25
C PRO A 310 -8.37 -8.41 -15.63
N VAL A 311 -7.24 -8.64 -16.30
CA VAL A 311 -5.90 -8.22 -15.90
C VAL A 311 -5.59 -6.86 -16.50
N THR A 312 -5.88 -6.61 -17.77
CA THR A 312 -5.46 -5.36 -18.46
C THR A 312 -6.56 -4.31 -18.58
N SER A 313 -7.82 -4.68 -18.31
CA SER A 313 -9.00 -3.86 -18.58
C SER A 313 -9.18 -3.42 -20.04
N GLN A 314 -8.38 -3.95 -20.97
CA GLN A 314 -8.54 -3.71 -22.41
C GLN A 314 -9.74 -4.47 -22.96
N THR A 315 -10.38 -3.88 -23.95
CA THR A 315 -11.42 -4.54 -24.76
C THR A 315 -10.79 -5.39 -25.87
N CYS A 316 -11.58 -5.86 -26.82
CA CYS A 316 -11.07 -6.48 -28.04
C CYS A 316 -10.38 -5.49 -29.00
N LEU A 317 -10.53 -4.18 -28.80
CA LEU A 317 -9.85 -3.16 -29.58
C LEU A 317 -8.58 -2.67 -28.84
N PRO A 318 -7.39 -2.75 -29.46
CA PRO A 318 -6.16 -2.23 -28.87
C PRO A 318 -6.26 -0.75 -28.51
N GLY A 319 -5.75 -0.36 -27.33
CA GLY A 319 -5.81 1.02 -26.84
C GLY A 319 -7.19 1.46 -26.32
N VAL A 320 -8.20 0.57 -26.34
CA VAL A 320 -9.54 0.83 -25.79
C VAL A 320 -9.76 0.02 -24.53
N PHE A 321 -10.10 0.71 -23.45
CA PHE A 321 -10.30 0.16 -22.10
C PHE A 321 -11.74 0.38 -21.66
N ALA A 322 -12.23 -0.41 -20.70
CA ALA A 322 -13.52 -0.16 -20.06
C ALA A 322 -13.51 -0.45 -18.55
N ALA A 323 -14.31 0.30 -17.79
CA ALA A 323 -14.35 0.19 -16.33
C ALA A 323 -15.71 0.54 -15.72
N GLY A 324 -15.86 0.19 -14.44
CA GLY A 324 -17.06 0.46 -13.65
C GLY A 324 -18.30 -0.22 -14.23
N SER A 325 -19.44 0.49 -14.17
CA SER A 325 -20.74 -0.04 -14.60
C SER A 325 -20.86 -0.33 -16.10
N ALA A 326 -19.91 0.14 -16.92
CA ALA A 326 -19.83 -0.23 -18.33
C ALA A 326 -19.45 -1.70 -18.55
N VAL A 327 -18.75 -2.32 -17.59
CA VAL A 327 -18.29 -3.71 -17.65
C VAL A 327 -19.23 -4.64 -16.90
N ARG A 328 -19.71 -4.21 -15.73
CA ARG A 328 -20.64 -4.98 -14.88
C ARG A 328 -21.35 -4.06 -13.88
N PRO A 329 -22.56 -4.37 -13.42
CA PRO A 329 -23.22 -3.57 -12.37
C PRO A 329 -22.35 -3.42 -11.11
N VAL A 330 -22.17 -2.19 -10.65
CA VAL A 330 -21.40 -1.88 -9.43
C VAL A 330 -22.30 -1.17 -8.41
N LYS A 331 -22.62 -1.88 -7.32
CA LYS A 331 -23.55 -1.36 -6.30
C LYS A 331 -22.92 -0.34 -5.35
N GLN A 332 -21.61 -0.43 -5.10
CA GLN A 332 -20.92 0.44 -4.14
C GLN A 332 -20.16 1.55 -4.86
N LEU A 333 -20.42 2.80 -4.50
CA LEU A 333 -19.78 3.97 -5.10
C LEU A 333 -18.25 3.91 -5.04
N VAL A 334 -17.69 3.60 -3.87
CA VAL A 334 -16.24 3.48 -3.66
C VAL A 334 -15.61 2.39 -4.55
N ARG A 335 -16.37 1.34 -4.88
CA ARG A 335 -15.90 0.28 -5.79
C ARG A 335 -15.94 0.74 -7.25
N ALA A 336 -16.93 1.54 -7.64
CA ALA A 336 -17.00 2.10 -8.99
C ALA A 336 -15.81 3.04 -9.26
N MET A 337 -15.46 3.89 -8.28
CA MET A 337 -14.26 4.73 -8.37
C MET A 337 -12.98 3.88 -8.38
N SER A 338 -12.88 2.87 -7.51
CA SER A 338 -11.74 1.94 -7.47
C SER A 338 -11.52 1.22 -8.81
N ASP A 339 -12.61 0.82 -9.50
CA ASP A 339 -12.52 0.25 -10.86
C ASP A 339 -11.97 1.27 -11.87
N GLY A 340 -12.37 2.54 -11.78
CA GLY A 340 -11.83 3.64 -12.59
C GLY A 340 -10.33 3.88 -12.36
N VAL A 341 -9.90 3.93 -11.08
CA VAL A 341 -8.48 4.04 -10.70
C VAL A 341 -7.67 2.85 -11.20
N ALA A 342 -8.21 1.63 -11.10
CA ALA A 342 -7.55 0.43 -11.59
C ALA A 342 -7.39 0.45 -13.13
N ALA A 343 -8.38 0.94 -13.86
CA ALA A 343 -8.30 1.08 -15.31
C ALA A 343 -7.31 2.17 -15.73
N ALA A 344 -7.29 3.32 -15.03
CA ALA A 344 -6.27 4.36 -15.20
C ALA A 344 -4.84 3.80 -15.04
N ALA A 345 -4.62 2.92 -14.05
CA ALA A 345 -3.33 2.24 -13.88
C ALA A 345 -2.98 1.30 -15.03
N CYS A 346 -3.98 0.68 -15.68
CA CYS A 346 -3.75 -0.16 -16.85
C CYS A 346 -3.40 0.69 -18.08
N VAL A 347 -4.12 1.79 -18.30
CA VAL A 347 -3.83 2.78 -19.37
C VAL A 347 -2.42 3.35 -19.22
N HIS A 348 -2.03 3.78 -18.02
CA HIS A 348 -0.68 4.27 -17.75
C HIS A 348 0.40 3.24 -18.15
N ARG A 349 0.25 1.98 -17.71
CA ARG A 349 1.21 0.91 -18.02
C ARG A 349 1.26 0.57 -19.51
N PHE A 350 0.13 0.64 -20.20
CA PHE A 350 0.03 0.40 -21.64
C PHE A 350 0.93 1.34 -22.44
N PHE A 351 1.06 2.61 -22.04
CA PHE A 351 1.91 3.58 -22.74
C PHE A 351 3.42 3.29 -22.68
N PHE A 352 3.87 2.50 -21.70
CA PHE A 352 5.30 2.24 -21.47
C PHE A 352 5.70 0.79 -21.76
N GLY A 353 4.91 0.06 -22.55
CA GLY A 353 5.24 -1.29 -23.02
C GLY A 353 5.27 -2.38 -21.94
N ALA A 354 4.97 -2.04 -20.68
CA ALA A 354 4.78 -3.04 -19.64
C ALA A 354 3.52 -3.85 -19.99
N LYS A 355 3.59 -5.19 -19.90
CA LYS A 355 2.40 -6.08 -19.98
C LYS A 355 1.40 -5.59 -18.92
N GLY A 356 0.44 -4.77 -19.35
CA GLY A 356 -0.33 -3.90 -18.46
C GLY A 356 -1.25 -4.70 -17.58
N SER A 357 -0.83 -5.03 -16.37
CA SER A 357 -1.68 -5.71 -15.39
C SER A 357 -2.26 -4.73 -14.39
N ARG A 358 -3.46 -5.01 -13.87
CA ARG A 358 -4.00 -4.35 -12.67
C ARG A 358 -2.98 -4.47 -11.55
N ALA A 359 -2.79 -3.39 -10.79
CA ALA A 359 -1.87 -3.41 -9.66
C ALA A 359 -2.21 -4.60 -8.72
N GLY A 360 -1.19 -5.40 -8.41
CA GLY A 360 -1.34 -6.52 -7.47
C GLY A 360 -1.82 -6.04 -6.11
N LYS A 361 -2.44 -6.94 -5.33
CA LYS A 361 -2.80 -6.63 -3.94
C LYS A 361 -1.51 -6.42 -3.14
N PRO A 362 -1.37 -5.31 -2.39
CA PRO A 362 -0.25 -5.15 -1.48
C PRO A 362 -0.17 -6.32 -0.49
N PHE A 363 1.04 -6.81 -0.26
CA PHE A 363 1.31 -7.86 0.70
C PHE A 363 0.89 -7.41 2.09
N SER A 364 0.19 -8.30 2.79
CA SER A 364 -0.15 -8.09 4.17
C SER A 364 -0.29 -9.42 4.90
N SER A 365 0.49 -9.60 5.96
CA SER A 365 0.15 -10.56 7.00
C SER A 365 -1.09 -10.05 7.75
N VAL A 366 -1.98 -10.97 8.10
CA VAL A 366 -3.27 -10.67 8.71
C VAL A 366 -3.43 -11.53 9.94
N MET A 367 -3.48 -10.90 11.12
CA MET A 367 -3.61 -11.64 12.38
C MET A 367 -5.01 -12.21 12.61
N GLY A 368 -5.99 -11.83 11.79
CA GLY A 368 -7.37 -12.27 11.91
C GLY A 368 -8.15 -11.53 13.01
N ARG A 369 -9.18 -12.19 13.55
CA ARG A 369 -9.98 -11.66 14.66
C ARG A 369 -9.15 -11.65 15.94
N LEU A 370 -9.38 -10.65 16.79
CA LEU A 370 -8.75 -10.62 18.11
C LEU A 370 -9.30 -11.78 18.95
N GLN A 371 -8.41 -12.45 19.69
CA GLN A 371 -8.79 -13.39 20.73
C GLN A 371 -9.28 -12.64 21.97
N GLU A 372 -10.00 -13.34 22.84
CA GLU A 372 -10.51 -12.77 24.08
C GLU A 372 -9.40 -12.13 24.92
N GLY A 373 -9.63 -10.88 25.36
CA GLY A 373 -8.68 -10.07 26.13
C GLY A 373 -7.62 -9.33 25.31
N GLU A 374 -7.30 -9.73 24.07
CA GLU A 374 -6.27 -9.05 23.26
C GLU A 374 -6.61 -7.60 22.94
N VAL A 375 -7.90 -7.31 22.84
CA VAL A 375 -8.39 -5.97 22.54
C VAL A 375 -8.03 -4.94 23.63
N ASN A 376 -7.85 -5.39 24.87
CA ASN A 376 -7.45 -4.54 26.00
C ASN A 376 -6.02 -4.01 25.81
N LEU A 377 -5.16 -4.73 25.09
CA LEU A 377 -3.80 -4.27 24.77
C LEU A 377 -3.82 -3.04 23.86
N PHE A 378 -4.86 -2.89 23.03
CA PHE A 378 -5.02 -1.73 22.15
C PHE A 378 -5.70 -0.54 22.85
N MET A 379 -6.27 -0.72 24.04
CA MET A 379 -6.93 0.35 24.79
C MET A 379 -5.95 1.23 25.59
N VAL A 380 -4.64 0.95 25.50
CA VAL A 380 -3.61 1.80 26.10
C VAL A 380 -3.38 3.04 25.25
N GLY A 381 -4.00 4.15 25.64
CA GLY A 381 -3.88 5.47 24.99
C GLY A 381 -5.16 5.97 24.32
N PRO A 382 -5.91 5.15 23.55
CA PRO A 382 -7.16 5.59 22.94
C PRO A 382 -8.21 6.02 23.96
N SER A 383 -9.04 6.98 23.57
CA SER A 383 -10.16 7.44 24.38
C SER A 383 -11.17 6.31 24.64
N PRO A 384 -11.65 6.16 25.89
CA PRO A 384 -12.72 5.23 26.22
C PRO A 384 -14.12 5.79 25.88
N ALA A 385 -14.23 7.07 25.53
CA ALA A 385 -15.51 7.71 25.20
C ALA A 385 -16.21 7.00 24.02
N GLY A 386 -17.54 7.01 23.98
CA GLY A 386 -18.38 6.44 22.92
C GLY A 386 -18.29 7.19 21.57
N ARG A 387 -18.82 6.58 20.49
CA ARG A 387 -18.76 7.15 19.13
C ARG A 387 -19.53 8.46 19.10
N LEU A 388 -18.88 9.51 18.61
CA LEU A 388 -19.49 10.83 18.50
C LEU A 388 -20.43 10.90 17.29
N SER A 389 -21.56 11.56 17.47
CA SER A 389 -22.39 12.03 16.36
C SER A 389 -22.19 13.54 16.20
N PRO A 390 -22.15 14.08 14.96
CA PRO A 390 -22.06 15.52 14.75
C PRO A 390 -23.16 16.30 15.48
N SER A 391 -22.78 17.22 16.37
CA SER A 391 -23.74 18.03 17.14
C SER A 391 -24.59 18.97 16.27
N GLY A 392 -24.03 19.46 15.15
CA GLY A 392 -24.76 20.24 14.14
C GLY A 392 -25.71 19.41 13.25
N GLY A 393 -25.87 18.12 13.56
CA GLY A 393 -26.69 17.17 12.81
C GLY A 393 -25.96 16.55 11.61
N PRO A 394 -26.60 15.56 10.94
CA PRO A 394 -25.97 14.77 9.88
C PRO A 394 -25.47 15.60 8.68
N GLN A 395 -26.01 16.80 8.46
CA GLN A 395 -25.62 17.67 7.35
C GLN A 395 -24.44 18.59 7.67
N ALA A 396 -24.14 18.85 8.94
CA ALA A 396 -23.02 19.70 9.32
C ALA A 396 -21.67 18.94 9.28
N GLY A 397 -21.68 17.64 9.61
CA GLY A 397 -20.44 16.89 9.85
C GLY A 397 -19.74 17.34 11.13
N TYR A 398 -18.58 16.76 11.44
CA TYR A 398 -17.83 17.13 12.66
C TYR A 398 -17.29 18.56 12.61
N SER A 399 -17.25 19.19 13.78
CA SER A 399 -16.51 20.42 14.04
C SER A 399 -15.04 20.16 14.39
N ASP A 400 -14.24 21.24 14.41
CA ASP A 400 -12.82 21.22 14.81
C ASP A 400 -12.60 20.71 16.24
N LYS A 401 -13.65 20.74 17.09
CA LYS A 401 -13.60 20.18 18.44
C LYS A 401 -13.96 18.70 18.48
N GLU A 402 -14.87 18.25 17.63
CA GLU A 402 -15.36 16.86 17.65
C GLU A 402 -14.45 15.90 16.90
N ALA A 403 -13.90 16.32 15.76
CA ALA A 403 -13.10 15.43 14.91
C ALA A 403 -11.85 14.88 15.62
N PRO A 404 -11.05 15.68 16.37
CA PRO A 404 -9.93 15.15 17.14
C PRO A 404 -10.36 14.19 18.26
N LEU A 405 -11.51 14.44 18.90
CA LEU A 405 -12.04 13.57 19.95
C LEU A 405 -12.49 12.21 19.40
N GLU A 406 -13.13 12.19 18.23
CA GLU A 406 -13.46 10.94 17.55
C GLU A 406 -12.18 10.23 17.05
N ALA A 407 -11.20 10.97 16.53
CA ALA A 407 -9.93 10.41 16.09
C ALA A 407 -9.17 9.72 17.24
N ALA A 408 -9.20 10.31 18.44
CA ALA A 408 -8.60 9.76 19.65
C ALA A 408 -9.19 8.41 20.09
N ARG A 409 -10.36 7.99 19.59
CA ARG A 409 -10.94 6.65 19.84
C ARG A 409 -10.22 5.53 19.08
N CYS A 410 -9.45 5.86 18.05
CA CYS A 410 -8.78 4.87 17.21
C CYS A 410 -7.83 3.99 18.02
N LEU A 411 -7.94 2.67 17.81
CA LEU A 411 -7.08 1.68 18.48
C LEU A 411 -5.62 1.67 17.99
N HIS A 412 -5.28 2.46 16.96
CA HIS A 412 -3.94 2.48 16.34
C HIS A 412 -3.39 1.06 16.06
N CYS A 413 -4.26 0.19 15.54
CA CYS A 413 -3.99 -1.22 15.30
C CYS A 413 -3.17 -1.51 14.02
N ASP A 414 -2.69 -0.46 13.34
CA ASP A 414 -1.77 -0.56 12.22
C ASP A 414 -0.34 -0.92 12.68
N CYS A 415 0.44 -1.51 11.77
CA CYS A 415 1.84 -1.79 12.06
C CYS A 415 2.65 -0.48 12.12
N ARG A 416 3.43 -0.29 13.18
CA ARG A 416 4.35 0.85 13.34
C ARG A 416 5.44 0.95 12.26
N ALA A 417 5.77 -0.18 11.64
CA ALA A 417 6.68 -0.26 10.51
C ALA A 417 5.97 -0.42 9.15
N ALA A 418 4.66 -0.16 9.07
CA ALA A 418 3.95 -0.19 7.79
C ALA A 418 4.64 0.75 6.77
N GLY A 419 4.98 0.22 5.61
CA GLY A 419 5.70 0.96 4.55
C GLY A 419 7.24 0.88 4.64
N ASN A 420 7.81 0.57 5.81
CA ASN A 420 9.27 0.49 6.02
C ASN A 420 9.75 -0.91 6.46
N CYS A 421 8.83 -1.86 6.70
CA CYS A 421 9.15 -3.22 7.10
C CYS A 421 9.81 -3.99 5.94
N GLN A 422 11.07 -4.39 6.13
CA GLN A 422 11.82 -5.13 5.11
C GLN A 422 11.24 -6.52 4.87
N LEU A 423 10.74 -7.18 5.93
CA LEU A 423 10.03 -8.47 5.79
C LEU A 423 8.80 -8.32 4.89
N GLN A 424 8.01 -7.25 5.07
CA GLN A 424 6.86 -6.95 4.21
C GLN A 424 7.29 -6.70 2.76
N ARG A 425 8.34 -5.90 2.56
CA ARG A 425 8.88 -5.56 1.23
C ARG A 425 9.34 -6.81 0.48
N TYR A 426 10.19 -7.63 1.08
CA TYR A 426 10.68 -8.84 0.41
C TYR A 426 9.58 -9.88 0.21
N SER A 427 8.63 -9.99 1.16
CA SER A 427 7.46 -10.86 0.98
C SER A 427 6.60 -10.45 -0.22
N GLN A 428 6.46 -9.14 -0.47
CA GLN A 428 5.80 -8.63 -1.68
C GLN A 428 6.58 -8.96 -2.95
N ILE A 429 7.91 -8.79 -2.95
CA ILE A 429 8.77 -9.01 -4.12
C ILE A 429 8.77 -10.49 -4.52
N TYR A 430 8.97 -11.38 -3.56
CA TYR A 430 9.07 -12.83 -3.82
C TYR A 430 7.71 -13.53 -3.84
N GLY A 431 6.61 -12.82 -3.57
CA GLY A 431 5.25 -13.38 -3.59
C GLY A 431 5.02 -14.42 -2.50
N ALA A 432 5.52 -14.19 -1.30
CA ALA A 432 5.37 -15.08 -0.16
C ALA A 432 3.89 -15.20 0.29
N ASP A 433 3.45 -16.42 0.60
CA ASP A 433 2.16 -16.68 1.23
C ASP A 433 2.32 -16.83 2.76
N PRO A 434 1.84 -15.87 3.58
CA PRO A 434 1.93 -15.99 5.04
C PRO A 434 1.12 -17.18 5.59
N GLY A 435 0.23 -17.76 4.79
CA GLY A 435 -0.58 -18.92 5.15
C GLY A 435 0.02 -20.27 4.76
N ARG A 436 1.20 -20.34 4.12
CA ARG A 436 1.81 -21.61 3.66
C ARG A 436 2.15 -22.55 4.82
N PHE A 437 2.79 -22.03 5.86
CA PHE A 437 3.17 -22.79 7.05
C PHE A 437 2.25 -22.42 8.21
N ARG A 438 1.07 -23.04 8.27
CA ARG A 438 0.10 -22.76 9.35
C ARG A 438 0.54 -23.39 10.65
N VAL A 439 0.81 -22.55 11.64
CA VAL A 439 0.95 -22.92 13.04
C VAL A 439 -0.21 -22.33 13.86
N GLN A 440 -0.37 -22.81 15.09
CA GLN A 440 -1.34 -22.21 16.00
C GLN A 440 -0.93 -20.75 16.28
N ARG A 441 -1.80 -19.80 15.94
CA ARG A 441 -1.55 -18.37 16.14
C ARG A 441 -1.29 -18.09 17.63
N ARG A 442 -0.11 -17.56 17.95
CA ARG A 442 0.22 -17.02 19.27
C ARG A 442 -0.70 -15.85 19.63
N ARG A 443 -0.85 -15.58 20.92
CA ARG A 443 -1.55 -14.37 21.36
C ARG A 443 -0.80 -13.12 20.90
N PHE A 444 -1.53 -12.10 20.51
CA PHE A 444 -0.95 -10.78 20.31
C PHE A 444 -0.41 -10.26 21.63
N GLU A 445 0.85 -9.83 21.62
CA GLU A 445 1.54 -9.28 22.78
C GLU A 445 2.21 -7.97 22.40
N GLN A 446 2.17 -7.02 23.33
CA GLN A 446 2.89 -5.78 23.25
C GLN A 446 3.48 -5.47 24.62
N HIS A 447 4.79 -5.35 24.68
CA HIS A 447 5.51 -5.05 25.92
C HIS A 447 5.73 -3.55 26.00
N LEU A 448 4.89 -2.89 26.80
CA LEU A 448 4.94 -1.47 27.11
C LEU A 448 5.69 -1.29 28.44
N GLN A 449 7.00 -1.13 28.37
CA GLN A 449 7.85 -1.02 29.56
C GLN A 449 8.18 0.45 29.88
N PRO A 450 8.79 0.76 31.04
CA PRO A 450 9.30 2.10 31.34
C PRO A 450 10.26 2.58 30.24
N GLY A 451 10.25 3.87 29.91
CA GLY A 451 10.99 4.41 28.76
C GLY A 451 10.17 4.44 27.46
N ASP A 452 10.85 4.68 26.32
CA ASP A 452 10.17 4.98 25.05
C ASP A 452 10.08 3.80 24.08
N VAL A 453 10.72 2.66 24.36
CA VAL A 453 10.72 1.50 23.46
C VAL A 453 9.52 0.59 23.71
N ILE A 454 8.85 0.20 22.63
CA ILE A 454 7.81 -0.83 22.57
C ILE A 454 8.43 -2.06 21.90
N PHE A 455 8.13 -3.24 22.44
CA PHE A 455 8.46 -4.51 21.80
C PHE A 455 7.22 -5.34 21.51
N GLU A 456 7.10 -5.76 20.26
CA GLU A 456 6.02 -6.64 19.79
C GLU A 456 6.63 -7.98 19.36
N PRO A 457 6.72 -8.96 20.27
CA PRO A 457 7.45 -10.22 20.00
C PRO A 457 6.87 -10.98 18.81
N GLY A 458 5.57 -10.86 18.54
CA GLY A 458 4.93 -11.45 17.36
C GLY A 458 5.44 -10.92 16.02
N LYS A 459 6.19 -9.81 16.00
CA LYS A 459 6.84 -9.29 14.77
C LYS A 459 8.32 -9.63 14.70
N CYS A 460 8.90 -10.17 15.78
CA CYS A 460 10.32 -10.45 15.87
C CYS A 460 10.65 -11.72 15.09
N ILE A 461 11.49 -11.59 14.06
CA ILE A 461 12.02 -12.73 13.29
C ILE A 461 13.26 -13.36 13.95
N VAL A 462 13.53 -13.03 15.21
CA VAL A 462 14.66 -13.56 15.99
C VAL A 462 16.01 -13.39 15.26
N CYS A 463 16.14 -12.27 14.53
CA CYS A 463 17.30 -12.02 13.67
C CYS A 463 18.61 -11.78 14.43
N GLY A 464 18.54 -11.47 15.74
CA GLY A 464 19.67 -11.24 16.65
C GLY A 464 20.51 -10.00 16.39
N VAL A 465 20.10 -9.10 15.49
CA VAL A 465 20.78 -7.82 15.25
C VAL A 465 20.87 -6.99 16.53
N CYS A 466 19.76 -6.88 17.28
CA CYS A 466 19.74 -6.15 18.55
C CYS A 466 20.64 -6.80 19.62
N VAL A 467 20.71 -8.13 19.68
CA VAL A 467 21.63 -8.86 20.59
C VAL A 467 23.09 -8.46 20.30
N HIS A 468 23.50 -8.50 19.03
CA HIS A 468 24.85 -8.11 18.64
C HIS A 468 25.16 -6.63 18.91
N LEU A 469 24.21 -5.73 18.65
CA LEU A 469 24.37 -4.31 18.96
C LEU A 469 24.59 -4.08 20.45
N THR A 470 23.78 -4.70 21.31
CA THR A 470 23.95 -4.58 22.77
C THR A 470 25.28 -5.15 23.26
N GLN A 471 25.71 -6.28 22.71
CA GLN A 471 27.00 -6.89 23.03
C GLN A 471 28.17 -5.98 22.61
N ARG A 472 28.13 -5.47 21.38
CA ARG A 472 29.17 -4.56 20.85
C ARG A 472 29.27 -3.27 21.65
N ALA A 473 28.14 -2.73 22.09
CA ALA A 473 28.09 -1.53 22.93
C ALA A 473 28.45 -1.78 24.40
N SER A 474 28.69 -3.05 24.77
CA SER A 474 28.89 -3.47 26.16
C SER A 474 27.79 -2.89 27.06
N GLU A 475 26.53 -3.08 26.66
CA GLU A 475 25.38 -2.84 27.52
C GLU A 475 25.57 -3.62 28.84
N PRO A 476 25.30 -3.02 30.01
CA PRO A 476 25.50 -3.70 31.30
C PRO A 476 24.75 -5.02 31.40
N LEU A 477 23.55 -5.07 30.80
CA LEU A 477 22.70 -6.25 30.76
C LEU A 477 22.51 -6.77 29.33
N GLY A 478 22.20 -5.88 28.38
CA GLY A 478 21.99 -6.19 26.97
C GLY A 478 20.76 -7.05 26.70
N LEU A 479 20.64 -7.52 25.45
CA LEU A 479 19.61 -8.46 25.03
C LEU A 479 20.24 -9.82 24.70
N THR A 480 19.45 -10.89 24.84
CA THR A 480 19.87 -12.25 24.52
C THR A 480 18.72 -13.08 23.96
N PHE A 481 19.04 -14.30 23.51
CA PHE A 481 18.05 -15.31 23.19
C PHE A 481 17.65 -16.06 24.46
N ILE A 482 16.33 -16.18 24.70
CA ILE A 482 15.74 -16.85 25.85
C ILE A 482 14.91 -18.02 25.33
N GLY A 483 15.03 -19.18 25.95
CA GLY A 483 14.31 -20.40 25.54
C GLY A 483 15.06 -21.24 24.50
N ARG A 484 14.41 -22.28 23.98
CA ARG A 484 14.92 -23.20 22.95
C ARG A 484 13.80 -23.65 22.01
N GLY A 485 14.15 -24.04 20.79
CA GLY A 485 13.18 -24.50 19.79
C GLY A 485 12.15 -23.43 19.42
N PHE A 486 10.87 -23.80 19.41
CA PHE A 486 9.77 -22.88 19.10
C PHE A 486 9.56 -21.79 20.16
N ASP A 487 10.09 -21.98 21.37
CA ASP A 487 9.94 -21.02 22.47
C ASP A 487 11.05 -19.95 22.50
N VAL A 488 11.96 -19.95 21.51
CA VAL A 488 13.01 -18.92 21.44
C VAL A 488 12.40 -17.54 21.26
N ARG A 489 12.81 -16.61 22.12
CA ARG A 489 12.47 -15.19 22.04
C ARG A 489 13.69 -14.32 22.33
N VAL A 490 13.63 -13.07 21.90
CA VAL A 490 14.60 -12.05 22.29
C VAL A 490 14.09 -11.32 23.53
N GLY A 491 14.97 -11.06 24.50
CA GLY A 491 14.65 -10.27 25.69
C GLY A 491 15.88 -9.96 26.53
N ALA A 492 15.70 -9.18 27.59
CA ALA A 492 16.74 -8.99 28.59
C ALA A 492 16.89 -10.26 29.45
N PRO A 493 18.11 -10.68 29.81
CA PRO A 493 18.34 -11.89 30.59
C PRO A 493 17.71 -11.81 31.99
N LEU A 494 17.54 -12.98 32.64
CA LEU A 494 17.08 -13.10 34.04
C LEU A 494 15.71 -12.43 34.34
N ASN A 495 14.82 -12.35 33.35
CA ASN A 495 13.50 -11.73 33.45
C ASN A 495 13.52 -10.21 33.75
N HIS A 496 14.64 -9.54 33.50
CA HIS A 496 14.67 -8.09 33.48
C HIS A 496 13.84 -7.53 32.32
N THR A 497 13.58 -6.24 32.40
CA THR A 497 12.92 -5.45 31.38
C THR A 497 13.87 -5.14 30.21
N LEU A 498 13.32 -5.02 29.00
CA LEU A 498 14.01 -4.48 27.84
C LEU A 498 14.60 -3.09 28.09
N SER A 499 13.94 -2.25 28.89
CA SER A 499 14.48 -0.94 29.27
C SER A 499 15.77 -1.05 30.08
N GLU A 500 15.89 -2.07 30.95
CA GLU A 500 17.15 -2.36 31.65
C GLU A 500 18.22 -2.92 30.70
N GLY A 501 17.81 -3.65 29.66
CA GLY A 501 18.71 -4.22 28.63
C GLY A 501 19.16 -3.24 27.53
N LEU A 502 18.45 -2.12 27.34
CA LEU A 502 18.66 -1.15 26.26
C LEU A 502 18.90 0.26 26.81
N GLN A 503 20.05 0.49 27.44
CA GLN A 503 20.36 1.78 28.07
C GLN A 503 21.17 2.72 27.17
N LYS A 504 22.07 2.18 26.36
CA LYS A 504 23.02 2.91 25.51
C LYS A 504 22.60 2.92 24.04
N VAL A 505 22.08 1.80 23.52
CA VAL A 505 21.87 1.60 22.06
C VAL A 505 20.42 1.33 21.67
N ALA A 506 19.45 1.80 22.47
CA ALA A 506 18.04 1.66 22.18
C ALA A 506 17.66 2.19 20.78
N ALA A 507 18.12 3.39 20.42
CA ALA A 507 17.84 4.00 19.12
C ALA A 507 18.41 3.21 17.94
N GLU A 508 19.68 2.77 18.05
CA GLU A 508 20.32 1.95 17.02
C GLU A 508 19.63 0.59 16.85
N CYS A 509 19.17 -0.02 17.95
CA CYS A 509 18.40 -1.27 17.89
C CYS A 509 17.01 -1.09 17.24
N VAL A 510 16.33 0.02 17.50
CA VAL A 510 15.04 0.35 16.88
C VAL A 510 15.23 0.59 15.39
N GLU A 511 16.22 1.39 14.99
CA GLU A 511 16.53 1.69 13.59
C GLU A 511 16.94 0.43 12.81
N ALA A 512 17.76 -0.44 13.41
CA ALA A 512 18.24 -1.66 12.79
C ALA A 512 17.20 -2.81 12.79
N CYS A 513 16.03 -2.64 13.42
CA CYS A 513 15.02 -3.69 13.48
C CYS A 513 14.32 -3.86 12.12
N PRO A 514 14.53 -4.99 11.39
CA PRO A 514 14.05 -5.13 10.01
C PRO A 514 12.52 -5.25 9.89
N THR A 515 11.83 -5.56 11.00
CA THR A 515 10.38 -5.76 11.04
C THR A 515 9.64 -4.71 11.86
N GLY A 516 10.36 -3.80 12.53
CA GLY A 516 9.79 -2.89 13.51
C GLY A 516 9.18 -3.58 14.74
N ALA A 517 9.67 -4.77 15.10
CA ALA A 517 9.32 -5.41 16.36
C ALA A 517 9.78 -4.56 17.56
N LEU A 518 10.89 -3.83 17.42
CA LEU A 518 11.30 -2.75 18.31
C LEU A 518 10.94 -1.42 17.67
N ALA A 519 10.22 -0.56 18.39
CA ALA A 519 9.81 0.76 17.91
C ALA A 519 9.68 1.75 19.07
N PHE A 520 9.82 3.05 18.82
CA PHE A 520 9.51 4.06 19.83
C PHE A 520 8.00 4.27 19.98
N LYS A 521 7.54 4.68 21.17
CA LYS A 521 6.15 5.06 21.47
C LYS A 521 5.67 6.18 20.54
N THR A 522 6.54 7.14 20.26
CA THR A 522 6.33 8.29 19.35
C THR A 522 6.54 7.94 17.88
N ALA A 523 7.20 6.82 17.55
CA ALA A 523 7.38 6.33 16.18
C ALA A 523 6.09 5.74 15.57
N ARG A 524 4.92 6.27 15.96
CA ARG A 524 3.68 6.15 15.19
C ARG A 524 3.87 6.97 13.92
N THR A 525 4.70 6.46 13.00
CA THR A 525 5.22 7.18 11.85
C THR A 525 4.12 7.93 11.11
N GLY A 526 4.28 9.27 11.10
CA GLY A 526 3.96 10.05 9.93
C GLY A 526 5.00 9.71 8.88
N LEU A 527 4.70 8.75 8.02
CA LEU A 527 5.39 8.58 6.75
C LEU A 527 4.35 8.21 5.70
N ASN A 528 4.39 8.97 4.61
CA ASN A 528 3.67 8.70 3.38
C ASN A 528 4.09 7.31 2.88
N LEU A 529 3.33 6.26 3.23
CA LEU A 529 3.14 5.17 2.28
C LEU A 529 2.85 5.86 0.95
N PRO A 530 3.62 5.62 -0.13
CA PRO A 530 3.36 6.27 -1.40
C PRO A 530 1.89 6.02 -1.72
N CYS A 531 1.09 7.07 -1.61
CA CYS A 531 -0.34 7.03 -1.84
C CYS A 531 -0.45 6.71 -3.31
N HIS A 532 -0.71 5.45 -3.64
CA HIS A 532 -0.54 4.82 -4.94
C HIS A 532 -0.65 5.81 -6.11
N GLY A 533 0.47 6.46 -6.45
CA GLY A 533 0.61 7.10 -7.75
C GLY A 533 0.60 5.97 -8.76
N LEU A 534 0.04 6.20 -9.95
CA LEU A 534 0.18 5.26 -11.06
C LEU A 534 1.67 4.98 -11.37
N ALA A 535 2.55 5.88 -10.93
CA ALA A 535 4.01 5.79 -10.91
C ALA A 535 4.61 4.74 -9.97
N ALA A 536 3.81 3.97 -9.21
CA ALA A 536 4.26 2.67 -8.75
C ALA A 536 4.39 1.76 -9.98
N GLY A 537 5.47 1.97 -10.74
CA GLY A 537 5.99 0.98 -11.66
C GLY A 537 6.08 -0.36 -10.93
N PRO A 538 6.13 -1.49 -11.65
CA PRO A 538 6.53 -2.73 -11.01
C PRO A 538 7.81 -2.38 -10.22
N LEU A 539 7.81 -2.65 -8.91
CA LEU A 539 9.06 -2.88 -8.18
C LEU A 539 9.88 -3.70 -9.15
N LYS A 540 10.94 -3.12 -9.73
CA LYS A 540 11.72 -3.77 -10.77
C LYS A 540 12.00 -5.17 -10.24
N CYS A 541 11.40 -6.18 -10.86
CA CYS A 541 11.87 -7.53 -10.63
C CYS A 541 13.30 -7.49 -11.17
N PRO A 542 14.34 -7.79 -10.37
CA PRO A 542 15.72 -7.68 -10.82
C PRO A 542 16.06 -8.60 -12.02
N GLY A 543 15.10 -9.39 -12.54
CA GLY A 543 15.29 -10.34 -13.63
C GLY A 543 14.48 -10.12 -14.91
N CYS A 544 13.72 -9.03 -15.10
CA CYS A 544 13.15 -8.73 -16.42
C CYS A 544 14.12 -7.86 -17.24
N GLY A 545 15.01 -8.52 -17.98
CA GLY A 545 15.76 -7.91 -19.07
C GLY A 545 14.85 -7.42 -20.21
N PRO A 546 15.35 -6.55 -21.10
CA PRO A 546 14.59 -6.02 -22.22
C PRO A 546 14.56 -7.04 -23.36
N ASP A 547 13.48 -7.81 -23.45
CA ASP A 547 13.10 -8.54 -24.67
C ASP A 547 11.74 -8.03 -25.18
#